data_AF-A0A9Q0QXN3-F1
#
_entry.id   AF-A0A9Q0QXN3-F1
#
_cell.length_a   1.000
_cell.length_b   1.000
_cell.length_c   1.000
_cell.angle_alpha   90.00
_cell.angle_beta   90.00
_cell.angle_gamma   90.00
#
_symmetry.space_group_name_H-M   'P 1'
#
loop_
_entity.id
_entity.type
_entity.pdbx_description
1 polymer ?
#
loop_
_entity_poly.entity_id
_entity_poly.type
_entity_poly.pdbx_seq_one_letter_code
_entity_poly.pdbx_strand_id
1 'polypeptide(L)'
;MIVPQKDFGRGLTGLQGSLYCGTGCFHRRKVTYGLSPDEEQTQGRNMSLINEYEALRTKLRNSRELMESAGRVLFAMDKNTGHPKDISKAVKTAVLVAACYYESDTQWGKQVGWVCNQIVSCRLATC
;
A
#
# COMPACT_ATOMS: atom_id res chain seq x y z
N MET A 1 10.92 -4.08 -30.33
CA MET A 1 9.85 -4.36 -29.33
C MET A 1 9.30 -3.02 -28.78
N ILE A 2 8.72 -2.17 -29.64
CA ILE A 2 8.20 -0.83 -29.29
C ILE A 2 6.77 -0.65 -29.84
N VAL A 3 6.48 -1.30 -30.97
CA VAL A 3 5.18 -1.27 -31.65
C VAL A 3 4.03 -1.91 -30.82
N PRO A 4 4.22 -3.04 -30.09
CA PRO A 4 3.12 -3.65 -29.33
C PRO A 4 2.62 -2.78 -28.18
N GLN A 5 3.50 -2.04 -27.50
CA GLN A 5 3.08 -1.12 -26.44
C GLN A 5 2.28 0.07 -26.97
N LYS A 6 2.59 0.52 -28.19
CA LYS A 6 2.03 1.76 -28.74
C LYS A 6 0.59 1.59 -29.23
N ASP A 7 0.25 0.43 -29.79
CA ASP A 7 -1.07 0.19 -30.39
C ASP A 7 -1.98 -0.64 -29.47
N PHE A 8 -1.48 -1.73 -28.89
CA PHE A 8 -2.25 -2.58 -27.98
C PHE A 8 -2.33 -1.99 -26.57
N GLY A 9 -1.25 -1.37 -26.09
CA GLY A 9 -1.20 -0.76 -24.76
C GLY A 9 -2.14 0.45 -24.61
N ARG A 10 -2.34 1.24 -25.67
CA ARG A 10 -3.28 2.39 -25.64
C ARG A 10 -4.75 1.96 -25.53
N GLY A 11 -5.13 0.87 -26.20
CA GLY A 11 -6.49 0.32 -26.11
C GLY A 11 -6.84 -0.18 -24.70
N LEU A 12 -5.92 -0.94 -24.08
CA LEU A 12 -6.10 -1.44 -22.71
C LEU A 12 -6.09 -0.32 -21.65
N THR A 13 -5.29 0.74 -21.90
CA THR A 13 -5.23 1.90 -20.99
C THR A 13 -6.59 2.57 -20.82
N GLY A 14 -7.48 2.51 -21.83
CA GLY A 14 -8.82 3.06 -21.76
C GLY A 14 -9.84 2.25 -20.96
N LEU A 15 -9.60 0.95 -20.74
CA LEU A 15 -10.56 0.06 -20.05
C LEU A 15 -10.18 -0.20 -18.59
N GLN A 16 -8.92 -0.58 -18.34
CA GLN A 16 -8.43 -0.99 -17.01
C GLN A 16 -7.10 -0.32 -16.61
N GLY A 17 -6.51 0.50 -17.50
CA GLY A 17 -5.22 1.15 -17.29
C GLY A 17 -4.03 0.36 -17.85
N SER A 18 -2.87 1.02 -17.93
CA SER A 18 -1.65 0.37 -18.38
C SER A 18 -1.21 -0.71 -17.39
N LEU A 19 -0.76 -1.85 -17.90
CA LEU A 19 -0.12 -2.88 -17.08
C LEU A 19 1.13 -2.31 -16.41
N TYR A 20 1.37 -2.72 -15.16
CA TYR A 20 2.58 -2.36 -14.44
C TYR A 20 3.79 -3.10 -15.03
N CYS A 21 4.71 -2.35 -15.63
CA CYS A 21 5.95 -2.88 -16.23
C CYS A 21 7.22 -2.54 -15.43
N GLY A 22 7.10 -2.05 -14.20
CA GLY A 22 8.23 -1.90 -13.27
C GLY A 22 8.81 -0.49 -13.10
N THR A 23 8.65 0.43 -14.07
CA THR A 23 9.22 1.80 -13.98
C THR A 23 8.22 2.87 -14.43
N GLY A 24 8.31 4.08 -13.85
CA GLY A 24 7.54 5.25 -14.29
C GLY A 24 6.09 5.33 -13.77
N CYS A 25 5.76 4.61 -12.70
CA CYS A 25 4.40 4.58 -12.12
C CYS A 25 4.33 5.29 -10.77
N PHE A 26 3.26 6.05 -10.54
CA PHE A 26 2.92 6.64 -9.24
C PHE A 26 1.85 5.81 -8.55
N HIS A 27 2.16 5.26 -7.38
CA HIS A 27 1.23 4.44 -6.61
C HIS A 27 0.67 5.23 -5.41
N ARG A 28 -0.65 5.16 -5.22
CA ARG A 28 -1.29 5.68 -4.01
C ARG A 28 -0.95 4.75 -2.84
N ARG A 29 -0.52 5.30 -1.71
CA ARG A 29 -0.20 4.51 -0.49
C ARG A 29 -1.38 3.64 -0.03
N LYS A 30 -2.62 4.10 -0.20
CA LYS A 30 -3.86 3.35 0.10
C LYS A 30 -3.94 2.01 -0.64
N VAL A 31 -3.65 2.04 -1.93
CA VAL A 31 -3.65 0.86 -2.81
C VAL A 31 -2.54 -0.10 -2.41
N THR A 32 -1.34 0.40 -2.09
CA THR A 32 -0.23 -0.41 -1.56
C THR A 32 -0.59 -1.15 -0.28
N TYR A 33 -1.45 -0.58 0.57
CA TYR A 33 -1.88 -1.23 1.81
C TYR A 33 -3.02 -2.26 1.63
N GLY A 34 -3.45 -2.52 0.40
CA GLY A 34 -4.50 -3.48 0.12
C GLY A 34 -5.92 -2.92 0.31
N LEU A 35 -6.07 -1.58 0.28
CA LEU A 35 -7.37 -0.91 0.39
C LEU A 35 -7.89 -0.50 -0.99
N SER A 36 -9.21 -0.55 -1.16
CA SER A 36 -9.88 -0.20 -2.42
C SER A 36 -9.71 1.30 -2.74
N PRO A 37 -9.50 1.66 -4.03
CA PRO A 37 -9.39 3.04 -4.46
C PRO A 37 -10.71 3.82 -4.40
N ASP A 38 -11.86 3.15 -4.24
CA ASP A 38 -13.15 3.85 -4.12
C ASP A 38 -13.14 4.78 -2.91
N GLU A 39 -13.41 6.05 -3.22
CA GLU A 39 -13.60 7.13 -2.26
C GLU A 39 -14.95 7.74 -2.56
N GLU A 40 -15.98 7.44 -1.76
CA GLU A 40 -17.03 8.42 -1.54
C GLU A 40 -17.02 8.93 -0.11
N GLN A 41 -17.13 10.26 -0.04
CA GLN A 41 -17.16 11.02 1.19
C GLN A 41 -18.60 11.27 1.61
N THR A 42 -19.13 10.43 2.50
CA THR A 42 -20.42 10.75 3.10
C THR A 42 -20.53 10.11 4.48
N GLN A 43 -20.36 10.96 5.50
CA GLN A 43 -21.02 11.06 6.82
C GLN A 43 -21.40 9.81 7.68
N GLY A 44 -21.36 8.57 7.20
CA GLY A 44 -21.61 7.33 7.97
C GLY A 44 -20.33 6.66 8.52
N ARG A 45 -19.22 7.41 8.49
CA ARG A 45 -17.84 6.94 8.29
C ARG A 45 -17.10 6.28 9.46
N ASN A 46 -17.46 6.53 10.72
CA ASN A 46 -16.54 6.14 11.81
C ASN A 46 -16.40 4.62 11.98
N MET A 47 -17.49 3.85 11.85
CA MET A 47 -17.45 2.39 12.04
C MET A 47 -16.69 1.67 10.91
N SER A 48 -16.90 2.09 9.66
CA SER A 48 -16.22 1.51 8.49
C SER A 48 -14.73 1.85 8.47
N LEU A 49 -14.33 3.06 8.86
CA LEU A 49 -12.92 3.44 8.94
C LEU A 49 -12.20 2.73 10.10
N ILE A 50 -12.89 2.51 11.23
CA ILE A 50 -12.36 1.69 12.33
C ILE A 50 -12.15 0.25 11.86
N ASN A 51 -13.11 -0.34 11.15
CA ASN A 51 -12.98 -1.69 10.60
C ASN A 51 -11.84 -1.81 9.57
N GLU A 52 -11.65 -0.81 8.71
CA GLU A 52 -10.52 -0.78 7.77
C GLU A 52 -9.17 -0.61 8.49
N TYR A 53 -9.12 0.23 9.54
CA TYR A 53 -7.93 0.40 10.37
C TYR A 53 -7.60 -0.90 11.15
N GLU A 54 -8.61 -1.58 11.70
CA GLU A 54 -8.49 -2.89 12.34
C GLU A 54 -7.98 -3.94 11.34
N ALA A 55 -8.53 -3.98 10.12
CA ALA A 55 -8.09 -4.86 9.05
C ALA A 55 -6.65 -4.56 8.60
N LEU A 56 -6.24 -3.28 8.58
CA LEU A 56 -4.87 -2.89 8.32
C LEU A 56 -3.94 -3.34 9.47
N ARG A 57 -4.41 -3.22 10.72
CA ARG A 57 -3.70 -3.63 11.93
C ARG A 57 -3.41 -5.12 11.97
N THR A 58 -4.36 -5.96 11.53
CA THR A 58 -4.14 -7.40 11.42
C THR A 58 -3.15 -7.75 10.30
N LYS A 59 -3.11 -6.96 9.22
CA LYS A 59 -2.22 -7.19 8.07
C LYS A 59 -0.77 -6.75 8.26
N LEU A 60 -0.52 -5.60 8.91
CA LEU A 60 0.83 -5.00 9.11
C LEU A 60 1.42 -5.23 10.51
N ARG A 61 0.79 -6.09 11.33
CA ARG A 61 1.17 -6.55 12.69
C ARG A 61 2.23 -5.71 13.45
N ASN A 62 1.81 -5.09 14.56
CA ASN A 62 2.62 -4.54 15.68
C ASN A 62 3.78 -3.56 15.39
N SER A 63 4.09 -3.22 14.14
CA SER A 63 4.95 -2.07 13.84
C SER A 63 4.18 -0.78 14.13
N ARG A 64 4.25 -0.30 15.38
CA ARG A 64 3.44 0.82 15.86
C ARG A 64 3.67 2.08 15.04
N GLU A 65 4.89 2.32 14.59
CA GLU A 65 5.27 3.54 13.86
C GLU A 65 4.85 3.44 12.39
N LEU A 66 4.94 2.26 11.79
CA LEU A 66 4.41 2.04 10.43
C LEU A 66 2.88 2.15 10.45
N MET A 67 2.23 1.61 11.48
CA MET A 67 0.78 1.70 11.68
C MET A 67 0.32 3.14 11.89
N GLU A 68 1.00 3.89 12.75
CA GLU A 68 0.72 5.31 12.98
C GLU A 68 0.96 6.14 11.70
N SER A 69 2.03 5.83 10.96
CA SER A 69 2.34 6.45 9.66
C SER A 69 1.26 6.16 8.60
N ALA A 70 0.83 4.90 8.47
CA ALA A 70 -0.23 4.50 7.56
C ALA A 70 -1.57 5.13 7.97
N GLY A 71 -1.90 5.12 9.26
CA GLY A 71 -3.14 5.67 9.78
C GLY A 71 -3.29 7.18 9.53
N ARG A 72 -2.20 7.94 9.64
CA ARG A 72 -2.18 9.38 9.28
C ARG A 72 -2.53 9.63 7.83
N VAL A 73 -1.98 8.84 6.91
CA VAL A 73 -2.21 9.00 5.47
C VAL A 73 -3.61 8.55 5.07
N LEU A 74 -4.10 7.47 5.68
CA LEU A 74 -5.35 6.80 5.29
C LEU A 74 -6.58 7.43 5.92
N PHE A 75 -6.51 7.76 7.21
CA PHE A 75 -7.65 8.18 8.01
C PHE A 75 -7.60 9.66 8.38
N ALA A 76 -6.62 10.40 7.84
CA ALA A 76 -6.33 11.79 8.23
C ALA A 76 -6.26 11.97 9.76
N MET A 77 -5.88 10.90 10.48
CA MET A 77 -5.76 10.91 11.94
C MET A 77 -4.60 11.83 12.29
N ASP A 78 -4.95 13.03 12.77
CA ASP A 78 -4.07 14.08 13.25
C ASP A 78 -3.07 14.65 12.21
N LYS A 79 -3.41 15.84 11.68
CA LYS A 79 -2.52 16.65 10.81
C LYS A 79 -1.34 17.24 11.58
N ASN A 80 -1.35 17.23 12.91
CA ASN A 80 -0.30 17.82 13.74
C ASN A 80 0.77 16.78 14.12
N THR A 81 1.59 16.36 13.16
CA THR A 81 3.04 16.11 13.35
C THR A 81 3.62 15.46 12.10
N GLY A 82 4.04 16.29 11.15
CA GLY A 82 4.74 15.87 9.92
C GLY A 82 6.20 15.43 10.15
N HIS A 83 6.59 15.12 11.39
CA HIS A 83 7.95 14.73 11.72
C HIS A 83 7.94 13.45 12.57
N PRO A 84 8.78 12.44 12.25
CA PRO A 84 9.02 11.37 13.19
C PRO A 84 9.54 12.01 14.47
N LYS A 85 8.77 11.90 15.57
CA LYS A 85 9.15 12.47 16.87
C LYS A 85 10.48 11.92 17.40
N ASP A 86 10.97 10.84 16.80
CA ASP A 86 12.25 10.21 17.08
C ASP A 86 12.75 9.45 15.83
N ILE A 87 13.88 9.88 15.27
CA ILE A 87 14.55 9.23 14.12
C ILE A 87 15.05 7.84 14.50
N SER A 88 15.53 7.65 15.73
CA SER A 88 16.01 6.34 16.22
C SER A 88 14.91 5.30 16.16
N LYS A 89 13.70 5.71 16.56
CA LYS A 89 12.50 4.88 16.51
C LYS A 89 12.14 4.53 15.07
N ALA A 90 12.13 5.50 14.15
CA ALA A 90 11.86 5.27 12.74
C ALA A 90 12.89 4.32 12.09
N VAL A 91 14.18 4.47 12.40
CA VAL A 91 15.25 3.60 11.89
C VAL A 91 15.10 2.18 12.41
N LYS A 92 14.83 1.99 13.71
CA LYS A 92 14.55 0.66 14.28
C LYS A 92 13.36 -0.01 13.59
N THR A 93 12.29 0.75 13.37
CA THR A 93 11.12 0.24 12.64
C THR A 93 11.46 -0.12 11.20
N ALA A 94 12.27 0.70 10.50
CA ALA A 94 12.69 0.41 9.13
C ALA A 94 13.50 -0.89 9.04
N VAL A 95 14.44 -1.12 9.96
CA VAL A 95 15.21 -2.38 10.06
C VAL A 95 14.30 -3.58 10.31
N LEU A 96 13.31 -3.42 11.21
CA LEU A 96 12.34 -4.47 11.51
C LEU A 96 11.48 -4.82 10.30
N VAL A 97 10.95 -3.83 9.59
CA VAL A 97 10.07 -4.01 8.42
C VAL A 97 10.84 -4.54 7.21
N ALA A 98 12.14 -4.22 7.10
CA ALA A 98 13.02 -4.72 6.04
C ALA A 98 13.48 -6.17 6.26
N ALA A 99 13.23 -6.75 7.43
CA ALA A 99 13.68 -8.10 7.75
C ALA A 99 12.80 -9.17 7.08
N CYS A 100 13.40 -10.27 6.65
CA CYS A 100 12.69 -11.37 5.99
C CYS A 100 11.58 -12.00 6.86
N TYR A 101 11.76 -12.00 8.19
CA TYR A 101 10.74 -12.53 9.10
C TYR A 101 9.48 -11.66 9.09
N TYR A 102 9.58 -10.36 8.78
CA TYR A 102 8.42 -9.48 8.69
C TYR A 102 7.45 -9.93 7.60
N GLU A 103 7.94 -10.35 6.44
CA GLU A 103 7.11 -10.90 5.35
C GLU A 103 6.48 -12.25 5.73
N SER A 104 7.20 -13.05 6.53
CA SER A 104 6.71 -14.33 7.02
C SER A 104 5.57 -14.14 8.03
N ASP A 105 5.74 -13.19 8.95
CA ASP A 105 4.86 -12.90 10.08
C ASP A 105 3.65 -12.02 9.77
N THR A 106 3.65 -11.40 8.59
CA THR A 106 2.60 -10.46 8.16
C THR A 106 1.97 -10.90 6.84
N GLN A 107 0.99 -10.11 6.39
CA GLN A 107 0.40 -10.25 5.06
C GLN A 107 1.15 -9.46 3.98
N TRP A 108 2.32 -8.88 4.33
CA TRP A 108 3.19 -8.21 3.37
C TRP A 108 3.68 -9.23 2.34
N GLY A 109 3.59 -8.89 1.06
CA GLY A 109 3.91 -9.79 -0.05
C GLY A 109 2.83 -10.83 -0.37
N LYS A 110 1.80 -10.97 0.46
CA LYS A 110 0.67 -11.93 0.29
C LYS A 110 -0.63 -11.22 -0.09
N GLN A 111 -1.04 -10.24 0.71
CA GLN A 111 -2.28 -9.46 0.52
C GLN A 111 -2.04 -7.94 0.61
N VAL A 112 -0.83 -7.52 0.97
CA VAL A 112 -0.43 -6.12 1.13
C VAL A 112 0.92 -5.92 0.48
N GLY A 113 1.14 -4.74 -0.10
CA GLY A 113 2.37 -4.41 -0.79
C GLY A 113 2.43 -5.05 -2.18
N TRP A 114 3.65 -5.40 -2.58
CA TRP A 114 3.93 -6.06 -3.85
C TRP A 114 3.80 -7.57 -3.68
N VAL A 115 2.84 -8.17 -4.37
CA VAL A 115 2.64 -9.62 -4.41
C VAL A 115 3.40 -10.17 -5.61
N CYS A 116 4.46 -10.94 -5.34
CA CYS A 116 5.28 -11.56 -6.36
C CYS A 116 5.01 -13.06 -6.39
N ASN A 117 4.06 -13.50 -7.22
CA ASN A 117 3.67 -14.90 -7.33
C ASN A 117 4.56 -15.72 -8.30
N GLN A 118 5.47 -15.06 -9.04
CA GLN A 118 6.39 -15.65 -10.02
C GLN A 118 7.70 -14.84 -10.07
N ILE A 119 8.79 -15.46 -10.56
CA ILE A 119 10.14 -14.87 -10.66
C ILE A 119 10.15 -13.52 -11.43
N VAL A 120 9.18 -13.29 -12.32
CA VAL A 120 9.18 -12.15 -13.26
C VAL A 120 7.97 -11.22 -13.13
N SER A 121 7.02 -11.52 -12.23
CA SER A 121 5.76 -10.76 -12.14
C SER A 121 5.44 -10.38 -10.71
N CYS A 122 5.64 -9.10 -10.40
CA CYS A 122 5.15 -8.47 -9.18
C CYS A 122 3.99 -7.55 -9.56
N ARG A 123 2.86 -7.72 -8.88
CA ARG A 123 1.68 -6.84 -8.98
C ARG A 123 1.41 -6.22 -7.61
N LEU A 124 0.79 -5.05 -7.58
CA LEU A 124 0.24 -4.54 -6.33
C LEU A 124 -0.91 -5.43 -5.89
N ALA A 125 -1.05 -5.69 -4.60
CA ALA A 125 -2.07 -6.62 -4.07
C ALA A 125 -3.53 -6.29 -4.47
N THR A 126 -3.78 -5.07 -4.94
CA THR A 126 -5.09 -4.51 -5.29
C THR A 126 -5.26 -4.24 -6.79
N CYS A 127 -4.27 -4.59 -7.63
CA CYS A 127 -4.27 -4.35 -9.08
C CYS A 127 -4.10 -5.64 -9.90
#